data_AF-A0AAQ4FGF5-F1
#
_entry.id   AF-A0AAQ4FGF5-F1
#
_cell.length_a   1.000
_cell.length_b   1.000
_cell.length_c   1.000
_cell.angle_alpha   90.00
_cell.angle_beta   90.00
_cell.angle_gamma   90.00
#
_symmetry.space_group_name_H-M   'P 1'
#
loop_
_entity.id
_entity.type
_entity.pdbx_description
1 polymer ?
#
loop_
_entity_poly.entity_id
_entity_poly.type
_entity_poly.pdbx_seq_one_letter_code
_entity_poly.pdbx_strand_id
1 'polypeptide(L)'
;MGGSDIADLKREFRKEIRELKNSLEFVSKQYEDFKDECAEVKKENAALKANQEKLTQELERVKKSVHENSQKIVVQDQYSRIKNIDLKGNPHAKEENLFSILDKVGNVIEEPIRDEDIDICHRVLTSNASAEPNIVVVFNS
;
A
#
# COMPACT_ATOMS: atom_id res chain seq x y z
N MET A 1 28.26 77.91 -36.35
CA MET A 1 27.26 76.83 -36.18
C MET A 1 27.82 75.58 -35.51
N GLY A 2 29.06 75.12 -35.78
CA GLY A 2 29.55 73.84 -35.23
C GLY A 2 29.80 73.69 -33.72
N GLY A 3 29.75 74.76 -32.90
CA GLY A 3 29.98 74.64 -31.45
C GLY A 3 28.76 74.18 -30.63
N SER A 4 27.55 74.53 -31.07
CA SER A 4 26.29 74.16 -30.39
C SER A 4 25.95 72.69 -30.60
N ASP A 5 26.09 72.20 -31.84
CA ASP A 5 25.77 70.82 -32.21
C ASP A 5 26.65 69.80 -31.47
N ILE A 6 27.93 70.12 -31.25
CA ILE A 6 28.84 69.27 -30.47
C ILE A 6 28.44 69.23 -28.99
N ALA A 7 27.97 70.35 -28.44
CA ALA A 7 27.52 70.41 -27.04
C ALA A 7 26.22 69.64 -26.82
N ASP A 8 25.28 69.70 -27.77
CA ASP A 8 24.03 68.95 -27.76
C ASP A 8 24.27 67.45 -27.90
N LEU A 9 25.13 67.02 -28.84
CA LEU A 9 25.53 65.62 -28.99
C LEU A 9 26.17 65.07 -27.70
N LYS A 10 27.04 65.86 -27.05
CA LYS A 10 27.65 65.47 -25.77
C LYS A 10 26.62 65.38 -24.64
N ARG A 11 25.52 66.13 -24.70
CA ARG A 11 24.42 66.04 -23.71
C ARG A 11 23.61 64.76 -23.92
N GLU A 12 23.26 64.44 -25.16
CA GLU A 12 22.52 63.22 -25.52
C GLU A 12 23.32 61.96 -25.18
N PHE A 13 24.60 61.92 -25.55
CA PHE A 13 25.46 60.78 -25.25
C PHE A 13 25.60 60.54 -23.73
N ARG A 14 25.67 61.61 -22.93
CA ARG A 14 25.68 61.51 -21.46
C ARG A 14 24.35 61.01 -20.89
N LYS A 15 23.23 61.33 -21.54
CA LYS A 15 21.91 60.83 -21.16
C LYS A 15 21.81 59.33 -21.43
N GLU A 16 22.17 58.89 -22.63
CA GLU A 16 22.17 57.47 -23.01
C GLU A 16 23.11 56.63 -22.14
N ILE A 17 24.32 57.11 -21.84
CA ILE A 17 25.24 56.42 -20.92
C ILE A 17 24.61 56.25 -19.53
N ARG A 18 23.86 57.26 -19.05
CA ARG A 18 23.20 57.19 -17.75
C ARG A 18 22.05 56.18 -17.76
N GLU A 19 21.26 56.17 -18.82
CA GLU A 19 20.17 55.21 -19.00
C GLU A 19 20.71 53.77 -19.11
N LEU A 20 21.76 53.55 -19.91
CA LEU A 20 22.45 52.26 -20.00
C LEU A 20 23.00 51.80 -18.65
N LYS A 21 23.60 52.69 -17.88
CA LYS A 21 24.09 52.38 -16.53
C LYS A 21 22.95 51.91 -15.62
N ASN A 22 21.83 52.63 -15.63
CA ASN A 22 20.66 52.26 -14.82
C ASN A 22 20.08 50.91 -15.24
N SER A 23 19.99 50.65 -16.56
CA SER A 23 19.56 49.35 -17.07
C SER A 23 20.50 48.21 -16.67
N LEU A 24 21.81 48.45 -16.69
CA LEU A 24 22.80 47.45 -16.29
C LEU A 24 22.74 47.15 -14.79
N GLU A 25 22.56 48.17 -13.95
CA GLU A 25 22.35 48.00 -12.51
C GLU A 25 21.07 47.21 -12.21
N PHE A 26 19.98 47.49 -12.93
CA PHE A 26 18.73 46.76 -12.82
C PHE A 26 18.86 45.28 -13.23
N VAL A 27 19.52 45.01 -14.36
CA VAL A 27 19.77 43.63 -14.83
C VAL A 27 20.69 42.90 -13.85
N SER A 28 21.72 43.55 -13.33
CA SER A 28 22.63 42.94 -12.35
C SER A 28 21.89 42.54 -11.08
N LYS A 29 20.97 43.38 -10.61
CA LYS A 29 20.13 43.04 -9.46
C LYS A 29 19.23 41.83 -9.73
N GLN A 30 18.51 41.82 -10.86
CA GLN A 30 17.66 40.69 -11.23
C GLN A 30 18.47 39.40 -11.41
N TYR A 31 19.72 39.50 -11.89
CA TYR A 31 20.60 38.35 -12.03
C TYR A 31 20.96 37.74 -10.68
N GLU A 32 21.30 38.56 -9.67
CA GLU A 32 21.55 38.06 -8.32
C GLU A 32 20.29 37.47 -7.68
N ASP A 33 19.14 38.13 -7.81
CA ASP A 33 17.86 37.61 -7.30
C ASP A 33 17.54 36.23 -7.92
N PHE A 34 17.71 36.09 -9.24
CA PHE A 34 17.49 34.83 -9.95
C PHE A 34 18.49 33.73 -9.56
N LYS A 35 19.75 34.11 -9.32
CA LYS A 35 20.79 33.19 -8.89
C LYS A 35 20.50 32.64 -7.49
N ASP A 36 20.00 33.47 -6.59
CA ASP A 36 19.60 33.06 -5.25
C ASP A 36 18.38 32.13 -5.29
N GLU A 37 17.37 32.45 -6.10
CA GLU A 37 16.21 31.57 -6.31
C GLU A 37 16.63 30.21 -6.89
N CYS A 38 17.54 30.21 -7.88
CA CYS A 38 18.11 28.98 -8.43
C CYS A 38 18.84 28.13 -7.37
N ALA A 39 19.51 28.78 -6.40
CA ALA A 39 20.22 28.07 -5.33
C ALA A 39 19.23 27.40 -4.36
N GLU A 40 18.16 28.10 -3.98
CA GLU A 40 17.12 27.54 -3.12
C GLU A 40 16.35 26.39 -3.82
N VAL A 41 15.97 26.55 -5.09
CA VAL A 41 15.32 25.47 -5.85
C VAL A 41 16.21 24.22 -5.91
N LYS A 42 17.52 24.38 -6.10
CA LYS A 42 18.46 23.22 -6.11
C LYS A 42 18.49 22.52 -4.76
N LYS A 43 18.50 23.27 -3.66
CA LYS A 43 18.51 22.75 -2.30
C LYS A 43 17.21 22.01 -1.97
N GLU A 44 16.07 22.60 -2.30
CA GLU A 44 14.77 21.95 -2.13
C GLU A 44 14.65 20.67 -2.95
N ASN A 45 15.11 20.68 -4.21
CA ASN A 45 15.09 19.50 -5.07
C ASN A 45 15.97 18.38 -4.51
N ALA A 46 17.15 18.70 -3.96
CA ALA A 46 18.00 17.73 -3.29
C ALA A 46 17.31 17.12 -2.05
N ALA A 47 16.64 17.94 -1.24
CA ALA A 47 15.90 17.47 -0.07
C ALA A 47 14.71 16.58 -0.47
N LEU A 48 13.96 16.96 -1.50
CA LEU A 48 12.83 16.19 -2.03
C LEU A 48 13.29 14.82 -2.55
N LYS A 49 14.40 14.76 -3.29
CA LYS A 49 14.98 13.49 -3.75
C LYS A 49 15.37 12.57 -2.60
N ALA A 50 16.03 13.12 -1.57
CA ALA A 50 16.41 12.34 -0.40
C ALA A 50 15.18 11.79 0.35
N ASN A 51 14.12 12.58 0.47
CA ASN A 51 12.87 12.13 1.08
C ASN A 51 12.17 11.07 0.24
N GLN A 52 12.11 11.25 -1.08
CA GLN A 52 11.53 10.27 -1.99
C GLN A 52 12.23 8.92 -1.89
N GLU A 53 13.57 8.90 -1.78
CA GLU A 53 14.34 7.68 -1.60
C GLU A 53 13.99 6.99 -0.28
N LYS A 54 13.94 7.73 0.83
CA LYS A 54 13.54 7.20 2.15
C LYS A 54 12.13 6.61 2.13
N LEU A 55 11.16 7.34 1.59
CA LEU A 55 9.78 6.86 1.48
C LEU A 55 9.70 5.59 0.63
N THR A 56 10.47 5.51 -0.45
CA THR A 56 10.53 4.33 -1.30
C THR A 56 11.05 3.12 -0.53
N GLN A 57 12.12 3.29 0.25
CA GLN A 57 12.69 2.22 1.08
C GLN A 57 11.72 1.75 2.17
N GLU A 58 11.04 2.68 2.85
CA GLU A 58 10.02 2.36 3.86
C GLU A 58 8.84 1.60 3.25
N LEU A 59 8.37 2.03 2.07
CA LEU A 59 7.27 1.38 1.37
C LEU A 59 7.61 -0.07 0.99
N GLU A 60 8.82 -0.33 0.49
CA GLU A 60 9.26 -1.70 0.20
C GLU A 60 9.40 -2.54 1.47
N ARG A 61 9.90 -1.96 2.57
CA ARG A 61 9.97 -2.64 3.87
C ARG A 61 8.57 -3.03 4.38
N VAL A 62 7.60 -2.11 4.29
CA VAL A 62 6.23 -2.35 4.74
C VAL A 62 5.58 -3.43 3.87
N LYS A 63 5.70 -3.34 2.54
CA LYS A 63 5.17 -4.38 1.63
C LYS A 63 5.72 -5.77 1.97
N LYS A 64 7.03 -5.87 2.22
CA LYS A 64 7.65 -7.14 2.62
C LYS A 64 7.06 -7.67 3.92
N SER A 65 6.94 -6.81 4.94
CA SER A 65 6.35 -7.21 6.22
C SER A 65 4.88 -7.63 6.09
N VAL A 66 4.09 -6.94 5.26
CA VAL A 66 2.71 -7.33 4.98
C VAL A 66 2.66 -8.70 4.34
N HIS A 67 3.49 -8.94 3.32
CA HIS A 67 3.55 -10.23 2.64
C HIS A 67 3.93 -11.38 3.59
N GLU A 68 4.97 -11.20 4.40
CA GLU A 68 5.40 -12.20 5.40
C GLU A 68 4.32 -12.48 6.43
N ASN A 69 3.63 -11.44 6.92
CA ASN A 69 2.54 -11.62 7.88
C ASN A 69 1.34 -12.31 7.24
N SER A 70 0.99 -12.01 5.99
CA SER A 70 -0.06 -12.72 5.25
C SER A 70 0.28 -14.21 5.12
N GLN A 71 1.54 -14.56 4.83
CA GLN A 71 1.96 -15.96 4.79
C GLN A 71 1.83 -16.64 6.15
N LYS A 72 2.23 -15.97 7.24
CA LYS A 72 2.06 -16.51 8.60
C LYS A 72 0.60 -16.76 8.97
N ILE A 73 -0.31 -15.86 8.59
CA ILE A 73 -1.75 -16.03 8.80
C ILE A 73 -2.25 -17.26 8.04
N VAL A 74 -1.90 -17.41 6.76
CA VAL A 74 -2.30 -18.59 5.97
C VAL A 74 -1.82 -19.88 6.62
N VAL A 75 -0.57 -19.91 7.08
CA VAL A 75 0.00 -21.07 7.76
C VAL A 75 -0.76 -21.34 9.07
N GLN A 76 -1.02 -20.33 9.88
CA GLN A 76 -1.79 -20.46 11.12
C GLN A 76 -3.23 -20.95 10.87
N ASP A 77 -3.88 -20.47 9.82
CA ASP A 77 -5.21 -20.92 9.40
C ASP A 77 -5.22 -22.37 8.91
N GLN A 78 -4.12 -22.83 8.29
CA GLN A 78 -3.96 -24.24 7.95
C GLN A 78 -3.75 -25.07 9.22
N TYR A 79 -2.89 -24.61 10.14
CA TYR A 79 -2.64 -25.29 11.41
C TYR A 79 -3.91 -25.42 12.26
N SER A 80 -4.77 -24.39 12.29
CA SER A 80 -6.02 -24.43 13.05
C SER A 80 -7.03 -25.44 12.50
N ARG A 81 -6.88 -25.88 11.24
CA ARG A 81 -7.76 -26.84 10.56
C ARG A 81 -7.19 -28.25 10.48
N ILE A 82 -5.99 -28.51 11.01
CA ILE A 82 -5.37 -29.84 10.96
C ILE A 82 -6.24 -30.91 11.62
N LYS A 83 -6.97 -30.54 12.67
CA LYS A 83 -7.90 -31.43 13.39
C LYS A 83 -9.33 -31.39 12.86
N ASN A 84 -9.56 -30.69 11.75
CA ASN A 84 -10.89 -30.55 11.19
C ASN A 84 -11.13 -31.62 10.13
N ILE A 85 -12.30 -32.26 10.19
CA ILE A 85 -12.82 -33.11 9.12
C ILE A 85 -14.01 -32.42 8.48
N ASP A 86 -13.93 -32.25 7.16
CA ASP A 86 -15.02 -31.71 6.33
C ASP A 86 -15.80 -32.86 5.68
N LEU A 87 -17.05 -33.03 6.09
CA LEU A 87 -17.98 -33.96 5.45
C LEU A 87 -18.86 -33.22 4.44
N LYS A 88 -18.78 -33.64 3.18
CA LYS A 88 -19.47 -33.01 2.04
C LYS A 88 -20.54 -33.93 1.47
N GLY A 89 -21.57 -33.33 0.87
CA GLY A 89 -22.62 -34.06 0.15
C GLY A 89 -23.65 -34.74 1.04
N ASN A 90 -23.66 -34.48 2.35
CA ASN A 90 -24.71 -34.97 3.24
C ASN A 90 -25.96 -34.08 3.11
N PRO A 91 -27.14 -34.62 2.75
CA PRO A 91 -28.37 -33.84 2.66
C PRO A 91 -28.71 -33.16 4.00
N HIS A 92 -29.17 -31.92 3.96
CA HIS A 92 -29.61 -31.21 5.16
C HIS A 92 -31.06 -31.55 5.53
N ALA A 93 -31.29 -31.91 6.79
CA ALA A 93 -32.62 -32.11 7.36
C ALA A 93 -32.86 -31.18 8.56
N LYS A 94 -34.09 -30.66 8.71
CA LYS A 94 -34.44 -29.67 9.75
C LYS A 94 -34.20 -30.14 11.19
N GLU A 95 -34.27 -31.45 11.43
CA GLU A 95 -34.09 -32.07 12.75
C GLU A 95 -33.01 -33.15 12.70
N GLU A 96 -31.89 -32.83 12.06
CA GLU A 96 -30.78 -33.78 11.99
C GLU A 96 -29.97 -33.86 13.28
N ASN A 97 -29.46 -35.06 13.56
CA ASN A 97 -28.45 -35.27 14.57
C ASN A 97 -27.10 -35.53 13.88
N LEU A 98 -26.20 -34.55 13.97
CA LEU A 98 -24.86 -34.64 13.37
C LEU A 98 -24.02 -35.77 13.97
N PHE A 99 -24.14 -36.06 15.27
CA PHE A 99 -23.43 -37.16 15.93
C PHE A 99 -23.88 -38.52 15.39
N SER A 100 -25.17 -38.70 15.12
CA SER A 100 -25.67 -39.94 14.49
C SER A 100 -25.17 -40.11 13.05
N ILE A 101 -24.89 -39.02 12.35
CA ILE A 101 -24.26 -39.08 11.01
C ILE A 101 -22.79 -39.50 11.16
N LEU A 102 -22.07 -38.94 12.14
CA LEU A 102 -20.69 -39.30 12.43
C LEU A 102 -20.52 -40.75 12.88
N ASP A 103 -21.40 -41.25 13.73
CA ASP A 103 -21.41 -42.66 14.15
C ASP A 103 -21.58 -43.58 12.93
N LYS A 104 -22.51 -43.28 12.02
CA LYS A 104 -22.65 -44.03 10.77
C LYS A 104 -21.39 -44.00 9.91
N VAL A 105 -20.75 -42.83 9.79
CA VAL A 105 -19.50 -42.70 9.02
C VAL A 105 -18.39 -43.52 9.69
N GLY A 106 -18.20 -43.41 10.99
CA GLY A 106 -17.22 -44.16 11.77
C GLY A 106 -17.39 -45.67 11.63
N ASN A 107 -18.63 -46.15 11.72
CA ASN A 107 -18.96 -47.56 11.50
C ASN A 107 -18.64 -48.04 10.08
N VAL A 108 -18.85 -47.19 9.06
CA VAL A 108 -18.53 -47.53 7.65
C VAL A 108 -17.03 -47.60 7.39
N ILE A 109 -16.24 -46.75 8.05
CA ILE A 109 -14.77 -46.72 7.90
C ILE A 109 -14.05 -47.63 8.91
N GLU A 110 -14.80 -48.38 9.72
CA GLU A 110 -14.30 -49.27 10.78
C GLU A 110 -13.49 -48.55 11.88
N GLU A 111 -13.74 -47.25 12.08
CA GLU A 111 -13.10 -46.42 13.12
C GLU A 111 -14.20 -45.72 13.94
N PRO A 112 -14.55 -46.24 15.13
CA PRO A 112 -15.62 -45.67 15.95
C PRO A 112 -15.30 -44.25 16.42
N ILE A 113 -16.11 -43.27 16.00
CA ILE A 113 -16.00 -41.88 16.44
C ILE A 113 -16.87 -41.70 17.69
N ARG A 114 -16.27 -41.38 18.84
CA ARG A 114 -17.03 -41.14 20.08
C ARG A 114 -17.36 -39.66 20.21
N ASP A 115 -18.51 -39.38 20.82
CA ASP A 115 -18.91 -38.00 21.14
C ASP A 115 -17.87 -37.27 22.00
N GLU A 116 -17.17 -38.02 22.85
CA GLU A 116 -16.07 -37.55 23.71
C GLU A 116 -14.84 -37.07 22.93
N ASP A 117 -14.65 -37.52 21.68
CA ASP A 117 -13.51 -37.14 20.83
C ASP A 117 -13.79 -35.86 20.01
N ILE A 118 -15.04 -35.38 20.03
CA ILE A 118 -15.51 -34.23 19.25
C ILE A 118 -15.54 -32.98 20.14
N ASP A 119 -14.81 -31.95 19.73
CA ASP A 119 -14.86 -30.63 20.36
C ASP A 119 -16.00 -29.78 19.77
N ILE A 120 -16.07 -29.71 18.44
CA ILE A 120 -17.04 -28.88 17.72
C ILE A 120 -17.61 -29.68 16.55
N CYS A 121 -18.94 -29.68 16.38
CA CYS A 121 -19.60 -30.23 15.20
C CYS A 121 -20.74 -29.32 14.75
N HIS A 122 -20.66 -28.78 13.53
CA HIS A 122 -21.69 -27.91 12.98
C HIS A 122 -21.71 -27.88 11.45
N ARG A 123 -22.83 -27.41 10.89
CA ARG A 123 -22.96 -27.14 9.45
C ARG A 123 -22.30 -25.81 9.10
N VAL A 124 -21.54 -25.78 8.01
CA VAL A 124 -20.95 -24.56 7.44
C VAL A 124 -21.56 -24.33 6.06
N LEU A 125 -22.14 -23.14 5.90
CA LEU A 125 -22.74 -22.70 4.65
C LEU A 125 -21.66 -22.59 3.56
N THR A 126 -21.99 -23.07 2.38
CA THR A 126 -21.14 -22.92 1.20
C THR A 126 -21.44 -21.61 0.48
N SER A 127 -20.45 -21.07 -0.24
CA SER A 127 -20.62 -19.86 -1.07
C SER A 127 -21.67 -20.04 -2.17
N ASN A 128 -21.93 -21.28 -2.59
CA ASN A 128 -23.05 -21.62 -3.46
C ASN A 128 -24.30 -21.85 -2.61
N ALA A 129 -25.29 -20.95 -2.74
CA ALA A 129 -26.56 -21.03 -2.01
C ALA A 129 -27.42 -22.25 -2.38
N SER A 130 -27.16 -22.85 -3.55
CA SER A 130 -27.88 -24.04 -4.03
C SER A 130 -27.21 -25.37 -3.63
N ALA A 131 -26.05 -25.32 -2.98
CA ALA A 131 -25.36 -26.53 -2.52
C ALA A 131 -25.74 -26.85 -1.07
N GLU A 132 -25.79 -28.15 -0.76
CA GLU A 132 -26.00 -28.62 0.61
C GLU A 132 -24.83 -28.14 1.50
N PRO A 133 -25.10 -27.58 2.69
CA PRO A 133 -24.05 -27.13 3.60
C PRO A 133 -23.16 -28.29 4.03
N ASN A 134 -21.85 -28.06 4.17
CA ASN A 134 -20.94 -29.10 4.66
C ASN A 134 -21.05 -29.24 6.17
N ILE A 135 -20.67 -30.39 6.71
CA ILE A 135 -20.50 -30.58 8.16
C ILE A 135 -19.01 -30.45 8.46
N VAL A 136 -18.65 -29.62 9.43
CA VAL A 136 -17.29 -29.47 9.94
C VAL A 136 -17.24 -30.05 11.34
N VAL A 137 -16.28 -30.96 11.56
CA VAL A 137 -16.01 -31.59 12.84
C VAL A 137 -14.61 -31.23 13.28
N VAL A 138 -14.44 -30.76 14.51
CA VAL A 138 -13.14 -30.49 15.14
C VAL A 138 -12.93 -31.53 16.23
N PHE A 139 -11.83 -32.26 16.16
CA PHE A 139 -11.46 -33.27 17.16
C PHE A 139 -10.54 -32.69 18.22
N ASN A 140 -10.68 -33.17 19.46
CA ASN A 140 -9.91 -32.68 20.60
C ASN A 140 -8.47 -33.22 20.67
N SER A 141 -8.21 -34.46 20.24
CA SER A 141 -6.86 -35.05 20.12
C SER A 141 -6.45 -35.31 18.68
#